data_AF-A0A963Q741-F1
#
_entry.id   AF-A0A963Q741-F1
#
_cell.length_a   1.000
_cell.length_b   1.000
_cell.length_c   1.000
_cell.angle_alpha   90.00
_cell.angle_beta   90.00
_cell.angle_gamma   90.00
#
_symmetry.space_group_name_H-M   'P 1'
#
loop_
_entity.id
_entity.type
_entity.pdbx_description
1 polymer ?
#
loop_
_entity_poly.entity_id
_entity_poly.type
_entity_poly.pdbx_seq_one_letter_code
_entity_poly.pdbx_strand_id
1 'polypeptide(L)'
;GPGEASARWPGLQSPIVKNLHDKALAEVLARTGAQDGDLIFFGADKAKVVNDAIGALRLKIGHSEFGQQNGLFEAGWRPLWVVDFPMFEFDEEAQRYTATHHPFTAPKDGHEDWMASEPEKCISKGYDMVLNGWEMGGGSVRIHRADVQQKVFDALKITPEEAQLKF
;
A
#
# COMPACT_ATOMS: atom_id res chain seq x y z
N GLY A 1 -12.68 -19.69 30.41
CA GLY A 1 -13.24 -20.58 29.36
C GLY A 1 -13.86 -19.76 28.22
N PRO A 2 -14.13 -20.34 27.04
CA PRO A 2 -14.57 -19.62 25.83
C PRO A 2 -15.91 -18.84 25.94
N GLY A 3 -16.63 -18.93 27.06
CA GLY A 3 -17.80 -18.12 27.39
C GLY A 3 -17.55 -16.82 28.16
N GLU A 4 -16.34 -16.58 28.69
CA GLU A 4 -16.08 -15.45 29.61
C GLU A 4 -15.74 -14.12 28.93
N ALA A 5 -15.32 -14.12 27.66
CA ALA A 5 -14.94 -12.88 26.97
C ALA A 5 -16.16 -12.11 26.43
N SER A 6 -17.15 -12.82 25.88
CA SER A 6 -18.44 -12.23 25.45
C SER A 6 -19.22 -11.64 26.62
N ALA A 7 -19.12 -12.22 27.82
CA ALA A 7 -19.72 -11.65 29.03
C ALA A 7 -19.04 -10.35 29.50
N ARG A 8 -17.76 -10.15 29.17
CA ARG A 8 -16.98 -8.95 29.54
C ARG A 8 -17.18 -7.78 28.57
N TRP A 9 -17.51 -8.09 27.31
CA TRP A 9 -17.82 -7.10 26.27
C TRP A 9 -19.19 -7.41 25.65
N PRO A 10 -20.30 -7.23 26.38
CA PRO A 10 -21.62 -7.70 25.96
C PRO A 10 -22.12 -7.05 24.65
N GLY A 11 -21.61 -5.87 24.31
CA GLY A 11 -21.92 -5.17 23.06
C GLY A 11 -21.15 -5.68 21.83
N LEU A 12 -20.06 -6.44 22.00
CA LEU A 12 -19.26 -6.94 20.88
C LEU A 12 -19.74 -8.31 20.42
N GLN A 13 -20.31 -8.35 19.21
CA GLN A 13 -20.77 -9.59 18.59
C GLN A 13 -19.81 -10.03 17.49
N SER A 14 -18.95 -11.00 17.78
CA SER A 14 -18.05 -11.56 16.76
C SER A 14 -17.45 -12.90 17.18
N PRO A 15 -17.22 -13.84 16.23
CA PRO A 15 -16.63 -15.15 16.52
C PRO A 15 -15.19 -15.07 17.04
N ILE A 16 -14.48 -13.96 16.79
CA ILE A 16 -13.07 -13.79 17.19
C ILE A 16 -12.91 -13.10 18.56
N VAL A 17 -13.97 -12.47 19.11
CA VAL A 17 -13.90 -11.75 20.41
C VAL A 17 -13.41 -12.66 21.53
N LYS A 18 -13.88 -13.91 21.55
CA LYS A 18 -13.46 -14.91 22.55
C LYS A 18 -11.98 -15.32 22.48
N ASN A 19 -11.32 -15.03 21.36
CA ASN A 19 -9.92 -15.39 21.13
C ASN A 19 -8.97 -14.19 21.33
N LEU A 20 -9.50 -12.98 21.54
CA LEU A 20 -8.72 -11.77 21.73
C LEU A 20 -8.65 -11.39 23.21
N HIS A 21 -7.48 -10.90 23.65
CA HIS A 21 -7.30 -10.38 24.99
C HIS A 21 -8.02 -9.03 25.16
N ASP A 22 -8.53 -8.76 26.37
CA ASP A 22 -9.28 -7.54 26.67
C ASP A 22 -8.53 -6.25 26.30
N LYS A 23 -7.21 -6.23 26.52
CA LYS A 23 -6.35 -5.09 26.14
C LYS A 23 -6.33 -4.87 24.62
N ALA A 24 -6.33 -5.94 23.82
CA ALA A 24 -6.34 -5.84 22.36
C ALA A 24 -7.70 -5.33 21.86
N LEU A 25 -8.80 -5.82 22.43
CA LEU A 25 -10.15 -5.34 22.10
C LEU A 25 -10.31 -3.85 22.43
N ALA A 26 -9.91 -3.44 23.63
CA ALA A 26 -9.95 -2.04 24.04
C ALA A 26 -9.11 -1.14 23.11
N GLU A 27 -7.92 -1.59 22.72
CA GLU A 27 -7.03 -0.84 21.82
C GLU A 27 -7.61 -0.74 20.40
N VAL A 28 -8.22 -1.81 19.88
CA VAL A 28 -8.88 -1.78 18.57
C VAL A 28 -10.01 -0.75 18.57
N LEU A 29 -10.91 -0.79 19.56
CA LEU A 29 -12.00 0.16 19.66
C LEU A 29 -11.50 1.61 19.78
N ALA A 30 -10.45 1.83 20.58
CA ALA A 30 -9.85 3.16 20.73
C ALA A 30 -9.24 3.67 19.41
N ARG A 31 -8.58 2.81 18.63
CA ARG A 31 -7.95 3.19 17.35
C ARG A 31 -8.95 3.40 16.23
N THR A 32 -10.00 2.58 16.16
CA THR A 32 -11.02 2.72 15.13
C THR A 32 -12.03 3.80 15.46
N GLY A 33 -12.18 4.17 16.73
CA GLY A 33 -13.21 5.11 17.19
C GLY A 33 -14.63 4.59 16.98
N ALA A 34 -14.79 3.27 16.88
CA ALA A 34 -16.08 2.65 16.58
C ALA A 34 -17.09 2.91 17.71
N GLN A 35 -18.31 3.21 17.32
CA GLN A 35 -19.44 3.48 18.21
C GLN A 35 -20.48 2.36 18.14
N ASP A 36 -21.45 2.41 19.03
CA ASP A 36 -22.58 1.47 19.01
C ASP A 36 -23.30 1.54 17.65
N GLY A 37 -23.44 0.39 17.00
CA GLY A 37 -24.00 0.28 15.64
C GLY A 37 -22.96 0.16 14.52
N ASP A 38 -21.69 0.43 14.80
CA ASP A 38 -20.62 0.27 13.81
C ASP A 38 -20.20 -1.20 13.63
N LEU A 39 -19.60 -1.47 12.47
CA LEU A 39 -19.01 -2.76 12.12
C LEU A 39 -17.54 -2.60 11.75
N ILE A 40 -16.67 -3.39 12.39
CA ILE A 40 -15.24 -3.44 12.09
C ILE A 40 -14.93 -4.70 11.28
N PHE A 41 -14.36 -4.52 10.08
CA PHE A 41 -13.82 -5.60 9.27
C PHE A 41 -12.32 -5.79 9.54
N PHE A 42 -11.86 -7.03 9.49
CA PHE A 42 -10.46 -7.40 9.68
C PHE A 42 -9.94 -8.17 8.47
N GLY A 43 -8.70 -7.89 8.07
CA GLY A 43 -7.91 -8.73 7.19
C GLY A 43 -6.62 -9.14 7.90
N ALA A 44 -6.24 -10.42 7.78
CA ALA A 44 -5.06 -10.96 8.44
C ALA A 44 -4.30 -11.88 7.47
N ASP A 45 -3.34 -11.29 6.77
CA ASP A 45 -2.46 -11.94 5.79
C ASP A 45 -1.24 -11.03 5.55
N LYS A 46 -0.43 -11.30 4.52
CA LYS A 46 0.58 -10.38 4.00
C LYS A 46 -0.04 -9.00 3.71
N ALA A 47 0.74 -7.95 3.95
CA ALA A 47 0.28 -6.56 3.84
C ALA A 47 -0.39 -6.27 2.48
N LYS A 48 0.19 -6.76 1.38
CA LYS A 48 -0.37 -6.61 0.03
C LYS A 48 -1.77 -7.22 -0.09
N VAL A 49 -1.94 -8.47 0.35
CA VAL A 49 -3.22 -9.20 0.28
C VAL A 49 -4.28 -8.48 1.11
N VAL A 50 -3.94 -8.03 2.32
CA VAL A 50 -4.87 -7.31 3.20
C VAL A 50 -5.26 -5.96 2.61
N ASN A 51 -4.30 -5.18 2.12
CA ASN A 51 -4.55 -3.88 1.51
C ASN A 51 -5.45 -3.99 0.27
N ASP A 52 -5.19 -4.97 -0.59
CA ASP A 52 -5.99 -5.22 -1.79
C ASP A 52 -7.43 -5.62 -1.41
N ALA A 53 -7.60 -6.56 -0.48
CA ALA A 53 -8.91 -7.06 -0.07
C ALA A 53 -9.75 -6.01 0.67
N ILE A 54 -9.17 -5.31 1.67
CA ILE A 54 -9.87 -4.29 2.45
C ILE A 54 -10.12 -3.04 1.60
N GLY A 55 -9.19 -2.67 0.71
CA GLY A 55 -9.39 -1.59 -0.26
C GLY A 55 -10.57 -1.85 -1.19
N ALA A 56 -10.65 -3.06 -1.75
CA ALA A 56 -11.78 -3.47 -2.59
C ALA A 56 -13.11 -3.51 -1.82
N LEU A 57 -13.10 -4.04 -0.59
CA LEU A 57 -14.29 -4.05 0.29
C LEU A 57 -14.76 -2.63 0.60
N ARG A 58 -13.84 -1.72 0.94
CA ARG A 58 -14.13 -0.30 1.20
C ARG A 58 -14.83 0.35 0.01
N LEU A 59 -14.30 0.15 -1.21
CA LEU A 59 -14.93 0.68 -2.43
C LEU A 59 -16.32 0.09 -2.65
N LYS A 60 -16.47 -1.23 -2.49
CA LYS A 60 -17.76 -1.90 -2.64
C LYS A 60 -18.82 -1.38 -1.67
N ILE A 61 -18.47 -1.18 -0.39
CA ILE A 61 -19.37 -0.63 0.62
C ILE A 61 -19.72 0.82 0.28
N GLY A 62 -18.71 1.66 0.01
CA GLY A 62 -18.92 3.08 -0.32
C GLY A 62 -19.86 3.26 -1.52
N HIS A 63 -19.64 2.51 -2.59
CA HIS A 63 -20.47 2.61 -3.80
C HIS A 63 -21.84 1.92 -3.71
N SER A 64 -22.11 1.13 -2.66
CA SER A 64 -23.41 0.49 -2.46
C SER A 64 -24.51 1.51 -2.12
N GLU A 65 -25.78 1.13 -2.30
CA GLU A 65 -26.93 1.95 -1.88
C GLU A 65 -26.86 2.30 -0.38
N PHE A 66 -26.48 1.34 0.46
CA PHE A 66 -26.25 1.55 1.88
C PHE A 66 -25.18 2.63 2.12
N GLY A 67 -24.03 2.54 1.45
CA GLY A 67 -22.94 3.50 1.59
C GLY A 67 -23.35 4.91 1.18
N GLN A 68 -24.10 5.04 0.09
CA GLN A 68 -24.59 6.33 -0.39
C GLN A 68 -25.62 6.96 0.56
N GLN A 69 -26.56 6.16 1.09
CA GLN A 69 -27.59 6.64 2.02
C GLN A 69 -27.04 7.03 3.40
N ASN A 70 -25.93 6.41 3.83
CA ASN A 70 -25.30 6.64 5.14
C ASN A 70 -24.08 7.57 5.07
N GLY A 71 -23.88 8.29 3.97
CA GLY A 71 -22.80 9.30 3.86
C GLY A 71 -21.39 8.71 3.78
N LEU A 72 -21.25 7.43 3.42
CA LEU A 72 -19.95 6.75 3.21
C LEU A 72 -19.40 6.96 1.78
N PHE A 73 -20.14 7.71 0.96
CA PHE A 73 -19.75 8.11 -0.38
C PHE A 73 -20.03 9.60 -0.56
N GLU A 74 -19.10 10.27 -1.23
CA GLU A 74 -19.22 11.68 -1.57
C GLU A 74 -19.11 11.85 -3.09
N ALA A 75 -20.11 12.51 -3.68
CA ALA A 75 -20.09 12.85 -5.10
C ALA A 75 -19.19 14.07 -5.36
N GLY A 76 -18.51 14.07 -6.51
CA GLY A 76 -17.69 15.20 -6.97
C GLY A 76 -16.33 14.77 -7.48
N TRP A 77 -15.49 15.76 -7.79
CA TRP A 77 -14.12 15.55 -8.21
C TRP A 77 -13.17 15.65 -7.02
N ARG A 78 -12.37 14.60 -6.83
CA ARG A 78 -11.35 14.47 -5.78
C ARG A 78 -10.00 14.14 -6.42
N PRO A 79 -9.35 15.12 -7.09
CA PRO A 79 -8.02 14.94 -7.65
C PRO A 79 -6.96 14.93 -6.53
N LEU A 80 -5.93 14.09 -6.69
CA LEU A 80 -4.75 14.07 -5.82
C LEU A 80 -3.51 13.65 -6.60
N TRP A 81 -2.34 13.92 -6.02
CA TRP A 81 -1.07 13.36 -6.47
C TRP A 81 -0.63 12.28 -5.49
N VAL A 82 -0.27 11.11 -6.02
CA VAL A 82 0.52 10.12 -5.28
C VAL A 82 1.97 10.36 -5.63
N VAL A 83 2.81 10.51 -4.62
CA VAL A 83 4.25 10.73 -4.75
C VAL A 83 4.96 9.77 -3.82
N ASP A 84 6.29 9.76 -3.87
CA ASP A 84 7.12 8.98 -2.93
C ASP A 84 6.93 7.47 -3.07
N PHE A 85 6.72 7.02 -4.30
CA PHE A 85 6.68 5.60 -4.60
C PHE A 85 8.03 4.94 -4.30
N PRO A 86 8.05 3.70 -3.80
CA PRO A 86 9.23 2.87 -3.81
C PRO A 86 9.88 2.89 -5.19
N MET A 87 11.21 2.86 -5.23
CA MET A 87 11.94 2.78 -6.49
C MET A 87 11.90 1.37 -7.08
N PHE A 88 11.89 0.38 -6.19
CA PHE A 88 11.87 -1.03 -6.52
C PHE A 88 10.76 -1.76 -5.77
N GLU A 89 10.21 -2.79 -6.40
CA GLU A 89 9.31 -3.75 -5.77
C GLU A 89 9.94 -5.14 -5.81
N PHE A 90 9.84 -5.90 -4.72
CA PHE A 90 10.35 -7.27 -4.70
C PHE A 90 9.31 -8.22 -5.28
N ASP A 91 9.66 -8.88 -6.39
CA ASP A 91 8.85 -9.93 -6.99
C ASP A 91 9.15 -11.25 -6.26
N GLU A 92 8.19 -11.71 -5.44
CA GLU A 92 8.30 -12.97 -4.69
C GLU A 92 8.34 -14.20 -5.60
N GLU A 93 7.78 -14.16 -6.82
CA GLU A 93 7.80 -15.30 -7.73
C GLU A 93 9.14 -15.39 -8.47
N ALA A 94 9.62 -14.25 -8.99
CA ALA A 94 10.88 -14.17 -9.70
C ALA A 94 12.12 -14.06 -8.78
N GLN A 95 11.92 -13.91 -7.47
CA GLN A 95 12.97 -13.77 -6.46
C GLN A 95 13.98 -12.64 -6.80
N ARG A 96 13.46 -11.50 -7.25
CA ARG A 96 14.27 -10.34 -7.64
C ARG A 96 13.51 -9.03 -7.51
N TYR A 97 14.25 -7.94 -7.42
CA TYR A 97 13.67 -6.61 -7.52
C TYR A 97 13.30 -6.27 -8.97
N THR A 98 12.18 -5.57 -9.14
CA THR A 98 11.72 -4.96 -10.38
C THR A 98 11.56 -3.46 -10.16
N ALA A 99 11.56 -2.67 -11.23
CA ALA A 99 11.30 -1.23 -11.12
C ALA A 99 9.80 -0.99 -10.95
N THR A 100 9.41 -0.15 -9.99
CA THR A 100 7.99 0.18 -9.76
C THR A 100 7.37 0.95 -10.92
N HIS A 101 8.16 1.83 -11.57
CA HIS A 101 7.73 2.57 -12.77
C HIS A 101 8.51 2.14 -14.00
N HIS A 102 9.62 2.82 -14.30
CA HIS A 102 10.55 2.41 -15.34
C HIS A 102 12.00 2.53 -14.86
N PRO A 103 12.95 1.78 -15.45
CA PRO A 103 14.36 1.77 -15.03
C PRO A 103 15.11 3.12 -15.12
N PHE A 104 14.59 4.10 -15.86
CA PHE A 104 15.17 5.44 -15.96
C PHE A 104 14.66 6.45 -14.91
N THR A 105 13.87 5.99 -13.93
CA THR A 105 13.27 6.85 -12.90
C THR A 105 14.34 7.26 -11.91
N ALA A 106 14.46 8.55 -11.61
CA ALA A 106 15.45 9.03 -10.65
C ALA A 106 15.08 8.64 -9.21
N PRO A 107 16.05 8.25 -8.37
CA PRO A 107 15.85 8.18 -6.93
C PRO A 107 15.64 9.58 -6.34
N LYS A 108 15.05 9.65 -5.15
CA LYS A 108 15.10 10.83 -4.30
C LYS A 108 16.55 11.15 -3.93
N ASP A 109 16.82 12.44 -3.73
CA ASP A 109 18.16 12.90 -3.37
C ASP A 109 18.59 12.27 -2.04
N GLY A 110 19.75 11.63 -2.03
CA GLY A 110 20.30 10.92 -0.86
C GLY A 110 19.89 9.45 -0.75
N HIS A 111 19.04 8.93 -1.65
CA HIS A 111 18.64 7.51 -1.65
C HIS A 111 19.51 6.66 -2.59
N GLU A 112 20.47 7.25 -3.30
CA GLU A 112 21.25 6.57 -4.34
C GLU A 112 22.07 5.39 -3.81
N ASP A 113 22.51 5.46 -2.55
CA ASP A 113 23.33 4.42 -1.95
C ASP A 113 22.49 3.23 -1.44
N TRP A 114 21.20 3.45 -1.16
CA TRP A 114 20.29 2.37 -0.77
C TRP A 114 19.98 1.42 -1.93
N MET A 115 20.14 1.84 -3.18
CA MET A 115 19.91 0.97 -4.34
C MET A 115 20.77 -0.29 -4.33
N ALA A 116 21.97 -0.24 -3.73
CA ALA A 116 22.88 -1.38 -3.66
C ALA A 116 22.73 -2.19 -2.35
N SER A 117 22.35 -1.56 -1.24
CA SER A 117 22.35 -2.18 0.08
C SER A 117 20.96 -2.55 0.60
N GLU A 118 19.98 -1.66 0.43
CA GLU A 118 18.63 -1.75 1.00
C GLU A 118 17.60 -1.19 -0.02
N PRO A 119 17.41 -1.87 -1.18
CA PRO A 119 16.60 -1.34 -2.28
C PRO A 119 15.17 -0.96 -1.88
N GLU A 120 14.60 -1.65 -0.90
CA GLU A 120 13.27 -1.41 -0.35
C GLU A 120 13.12 -0.05 0.36
N LYS A 121 14.23 0.60 0.75
CA LYS A 121 14.24 1.95 1.33
C LYS A 121 14.36 3.05 0.26
N CYS A 122 14.74 2.69 -0.96
CA CYS A 122 14.92 3.64 -2.03
C CYS A 122 13.57 4.17 -2.50
N ILE A 123 13.39 5.50 -2.46
CA ILE A 123 12.17 6.18 -2.90
C ILE A 123 12.48 6.85 -4.22
N SER A 124 11.54 6.78 -5.16
CA SER A 124 11.65 7.38 -6.47
C SER A 124 11.14 8.82 -6.50
N LYS A 125 11.58 9.58 -7.50
CA LYS A 125 10.96 10.83 -7.96
C LYS A 125 9.88 10.54 -9.01
N GLY A 126 9.11 9.47 -8.80
CA GLY A 126 7.90 9.12 -9.56
C GLY A 126 6.65 9.74 -8.93
N TYR A 127 5.63 9.99 -9.76
CA TYR A 127 4.38 10.59 -9.33
C TYR A 127 3.23 10.20 -10.25
N ASP A 128 2.04 10.03 -9.67
CA ASP A 128 0.80 9.72 -10.37
C ASP A 128 -0.30 10.73 -10.03
N MET A 129 -1.03 11.18 -11.06
CA MET A 129 -2.25 11.94 -10.88
C MET A 129 -3.43 10.99 -10.78
N VAL A 130 -4.17 11.07 -9.68
CA VAL A 130 -5.35 10.22 -9.43
C VAL A 130 -6.59 11.08 -9.35
N LEU A 131 -7.66 10.65 -10.03
CA LEU A 131 -8.97 11.27 -9.97
C LEU A 131 -10.01 10.23 -9.58
N ASN A 132 -10.65 10.43 -8.42
CA ASN A 132 -11.71 9.55 -7.93
C ASN A 132 -11.32 8.05 -7.91
N GLY A 133 -10.06 7.75 -7.58
CA GLY A 133 -9.53 6.39 -7.52
C GLY A 133 -9.03 5.83 -8.86
N TRP A 134 -9.08 6.60 -9.94
CA TRP A 134 -8.51 6.25 -11.24
C TRP A 134 -7.19 6.95 -11.47
N GLU A 135 -6.18 6.21 -11.90
CA GLU A 135 -4.95 6.78 -12.42
C GLU A 135 -5.25 7.50 -13.75
N MET A 136 -5.00 8.81 -13.78
CA MET A 136 -5.19 9.63 -14.98
C MET A 136 -3.91 9.73 -15.81
N GLY A 137 -2.78 9.46 -15.18
CA GLY A 137 -1.46 9.44 -15.79
C GLY A 137 -0.36 9.71 -14.77
N GLY A 138 0.85 9.27 -15.10
CA GLY A 138 2.01 9.38 -14.24
C GLY A 138 3.26 9.86 -14.97
N GLY A 139 4.29 10.11 -14.20
CA GLY A 139 5.59 10.54 -14.70
C GLY A 139 6.69 10.37 -13.67
N SER A 140 7.89 10.77 -14.07
CA SER A 140 9.03 10.77 -13.17
C SER A 140 10.11 11.72 -13.65
N VAL A 141 10.89 12.22 -12.69
CA VAL A 141 12.20 12.83 -12.98
C VAL A 141 13.12 11.73 -13.50
N ARG A 142 13.86 12.03 -14.57
CA ARG A 142 14.73 11.04 -15.23
C ARG A 142 16.15 11.09 -14.69
N ILE A 143 16.78 9.92 -14.62
CA ILE A 143 18.21 9.82 -14.33
C ILE A 143 18.97 10.47 -15.48
N HIS A 144 19.89 11.38 -15.13
CA HIS A 144 20.75 12.08 -16.09
C HIS A 144 22.25 11.86 -15.80
N ARG A 145 22.54 10.96 -14.85
CA ARG A 145 23.89 10.60 -14.41
C ARG A 145 24.14 9.13 -14.71
N ALA A 146 25.16 8.85 -15.52
CA ALA A 146 25.47 7.49 -15.96
C ALA A 146 25.80 6.55 -14.79
N ASP A 147 26.51 7.04 -13.77
CA ASP A 147 26.85 6.26 -12.58
C ASP A 147 25.61 5.89 -11.74
N VAL A 148 24.61 6.78 -11.67
CA VAL A 148 23.34 6.49 -11.00
C VAL A 148 22.51 5.50 -11.81
N GLN A 149 22.48 5.63 -13.15
CA GLN A 149 21.76 4.70 -14.01
C GLN A 149 22.32 3.28 -13.90
N GLN A 150 23.66 3.15 -13.84
CA GLN A 150 24.31 1.86 -13.65
C GLN A 150 23.89 1.20 -12.32
N LYS A 151 23.85 1.97 -11.21
CA LYS A 151 23.35 1.45 -9.92
C LYS A 151 21.92 0.90 -10.02
N VAL A 152 21.05 1.51 -10.82
CA VAL A 152 19.69 1.00 -11.05
C VAL A 152 19.72 -0.32 -11.83
N PHE A 153 20.53 -0.41 -12.88
CA PHE A 153 20.67 -1.66 -13.63
C PHE A 153 21.23 -2.78 -12.76
N ASP A 154 22.23 -2.49 -11.94
CA ASP A 154 22.81 -3.45 -10.99
C ASP A 154 21.75 -3.96 -9.99
N ALA A 155 20.94 -3.05 -9.42
CA ALA A 155 19.84 -3.40 -8.51
C ALA A 155 18.77 -4.29 -9.17
N LEU A 156 18.51 -4.06 -10.46
CA LEU A 156 17.57 -4.84 -11.28
C LEU A 156 18.19 -6.12 -11.88
N LYS A 157 19.48 -6.39 -11.59
CA LYS A 157 20.27 -7.50 -12.15
C LYS A 157 20.31 -7.49 -13.68
N ILE A 158 20.33 -6.31 -14.30
CA ILE A 158 20.51 -6.11 -15.74
C ILE A 158 22.02 -6.03 -16.00
N THR A 159 22.55 -6.92 -16.84
CA THR A 159 24.00 -6.94 -17.12
C THR A 159 24.40 -5.78 -18.05
N PRO A 160 25.68 -5.39 -18.09
CA PRO A 160 26.17 -4.38 -19.03
C PRO A 160 25.85 -4.71 -20.49
N GLU A 161 25.93 -5.98 -20.88
CA GLU A 161 25.60 -6.43 -22.24
C GLU A 161 24.11 -6.30 -22.53
N GLU A 162 23.25 -6.67 -21.57
CA GLU A 162 21.80 -6.49 -21.71
C GLU A 162 21.41 -5.02 -21.77
N ALA A 163 22.05 -4.18 -20.96
CA ALA A 163 21.83 -2.73 -20.98
C ALA A 163 22.22 -2.15 -22.34
N GLN A 164 23.41 -2.48 -22.85
CA GLN A 164 23.93 -1.99 -24.13
C GLN A 164 23.11 -2.47 -25.35
N LEU A 165 22.48 -3.64 -25.25
CA LEU A 165 21.63 -4.18 -26.30
C LEU A 165 20.27 -3.48 -26.35
N LYS A 166 19.73 -3.11 -25.18
CA LYS A 166 18.35 -2.61 -25.05
C LYS A 166 18.25 -1.08 -25.07
N PHE A 167 19.30 -0.37 -24.70
CA PHE A 167 19.32 1.08 -24.46
C PHE A 167 20.53 1.74 -25.12
#